data_AF-A0A3S6P7C4-F1
#
_entry.id   AF-A0A3S6P7C4-F1
#
_cell.length_a   1.000
_cell.length_b   1.000
_cell.length_c   1.000
_cell.angle_alpha   90.00
_cell.angle_beta   90.00
_cell.angle_gamma   90.00
#
_symmetry.space_group_name_H-M   'P 1'
#
loop_
_entity.id
_entity.type
_entity.pdbx_description
1 polymer ?
#
loop_
_entity_poly.entity_id
_entity_poly.type
_entity_poly.pdbx_seq_one_letter_code
_entity_poly.pdbx_strand_id
1 'polypeptide(L)'
;MNTSNKSIKKAYQQFFLGLLEGDGSIQVNHWRKRSLEFRIVIKLKYTYANYAMCAEIREQLGIMNLHIRRGFIIMVEDHRVRLLSIMAIIDKHGLLLTHKRRQYAFFKYCYNNKITSSEYVHIKDLKNSWFGFNSINDYSSDLLLEFSHWPNWLIGFTEAEGCFCIRSNGSHSFSISQKGGYEVLTAIKKTFKIPNKVRSTSRLYFLETYAGVVLQNICNFYSSPHVIGLLGEKQIQYKTFKMSLEKKKKLDK
;
A
#
# COMPACT_ATOMS: atom_id res chain seq x y z
N MET A 1 25.17 13.09 3.38
CA MET A 1 24.37 11.88 3.69
C MET A 1 24.97 10.69 2.94
N ASN A 2 25.37 9.63 3.66
CA ASN A 2 25.97 8.42 3.06
C ASN A 2 25.01 7.68 2.10
N THR A 3 25.57 7.02 1.08
CA THR A 3 24.83 6.23 0.07
C THR A 3 23.91 5.17 0.69
N SER A 4 24.34 4.57 1.80
CA SER A 4 23.54 3.61 2.60
C SER A 4 22.23 4.23 3.12
N ASN A 5 22.30 5.40 3.77
CA ASN A 5 21.11 6.10 4.29
C ASN A 5 20.17 6.54 3.17
N LYS A 6 20.71 6.91 1.99
CA LYS A 6 19.89 7.27 0.82
C LYS A 6 19.11 6.05 0.28
N SER A 7 19.72 4.87 0.30
CA SER A 7 19.09 3.61 -0.10
C SER A 7 17.96 3.22 0.87
N ILE A 8 18.22 3.28 2.18
CA ILE A 8 17.23 2.97 3.23
C ILE A 8 16.03 3.90 3.11
N LYS A 9 16.26 5.22 3.05
CA LYS A 9 15.17 6.20 2.91
C LYS A 9 14.34 5.96 1.64
N LYS A 10 14.99 5.59 0.52
CA LYS A 10 14.28 5.22 -0.72
C LYS A 10 13.39 4.00 -0.50
N ALA A 11 13.86 2.96 0.17
CA ALA A 11 13.07 1.76 0.46
C ALA A 11 11.84 2.08 1.33
N TYR A 12 12.00 2.89 2.38
CA TYR A 12 10.87 3.35 3.21
C TYR A 12 9.87 4.20 2.45
N GLN A 13 10.31 5.07 1.53
CA GLN A 13 9.40 5.83 0.66
C GLN A 13 8.51 4.89 -0.16
N GLN A 14 9.10 3.87 -0.78
CA GLN A 14 8.40 2.91 -1.63
C GLN A 14 7.45 2.03 -0.83
N PHE A 15 7.90 1.54 0.33
CA PHE A 15 7.08 0.80 1.29
C PHE A 15 5.87 1.62 1.75
N PHE A 16 6.11 2.89 2.14
CA PHE A 16 5.06 3.79 2.61
C PHE A 16 3.95 3.97 1.56
N LEU A 17 4.31 4.09 0.27
CA LEU A 17 3.33 4.20 -0.80
C LEU A 17 2.47 2.94 -0.93
N GLY A 18 3.07 1.74 -0.84
CA GLY A 18 2.31 0.49 -0.81
C GLY A 18 1.32 0.42 0.35
N LEU A 19 1.77 0.79 1.55
CA LEU A 19 0.93 0.83 2.74
C LEU A 19 -0.21 1.86 2.63
N LEU A 20 0.08 3.05 2.09
CA LEU A 20 -0.90 4.10 1.82
C LEU A 20 -1.94 3.67 0.77
N GLU A 21 -1.53 2.90 -0.22
CA GLU A 21 -2.42 2.43 -1.27
C GLU A 21 -3.35 1.30 -0.82
N GLY A 22 -2.91 0.43 0.10
CA GLY A 22 -3.79 -0.51 0.79
C GLY A 22 -4.71 0.19 1.80
N ASP A 23 -4.18 0.53 2.97
CA ASP A 23 -4.98 0.97 4.13
C ASP A 23 -5.11 2.50 4.31
N GLY A 24 -4.56 3.27 3.35
CA GLY A 24 -4.52 4.72 3.44
C GLY A 24 -5.67 5.47 2.76
N SER A 25 -5.72 6.78 3.00
CA SER A 25 -6.70 7.71 2.45
C SER A 25 -6.05 9.05 2.13
N ILE A 26 -6.23 9.53 0.90
CA ILE A 26 -5.81 10.87 0.45
C ILE A 26 -7.08 11.73 0.37
N GLN A 27 -7.19 12.73 1.22
CA GLN A 27 -8.45 13.41 1.52
C GLN A 27 -8.39 14.90 1.19
N VAL A 28 -9.40 15.36 0.45
CA VAL A 28 -9.77 16.77 0.35
C VAL A 28 -11.19 16.91 0.90
N ASN A 29 -11.31 17.56 2.05
CA ASN A 29 -12.57 17.86 2.71
C ASN A 29 -12.79 19.38 2.74
N HIS A 30 -13.94 19.80 3.27
CA HIS A 30 -14.20 21.21 3.56
C HIS A 30 -14.51 21.41 5.05
N TRP A 31 -13.96 22.46 5.63
CA TRP A 31 -14.38 22.96 6.93
C TRP A 31 -15.52 23.95 6.74
N ARG A 32 -16.72 23.57 7.19
CA ARG A 32 -17.94 24.41 7.19
C ARG A 32 -18.24 25.11 5.85
N LYS A 33 -17.86 24.50 4.71
CA LYS A 33 -17.94 25.09 3.35
C LYS A 33 -17.22 26.44 3.21
N ARG A 34 -16.21 26.72 4.04
CA ARG A 34 -15.44 27.97 4.05
C ARG A 34 -14.02 27.76 3.53
N SER A 35 -13.35 26.71 4.01
CA SER A 35 -11.98 26.39 3.62
C SER A 35 -11.81 24.91 3.34
N LEU A 36 -10.87 24.55 2.47
CA LEU A 36 -10.52 23.16 2.24
C LEU A 36 -9.58 22.65 3.32
N GLU A 37 -9.77 21.39 3.69
CA GLU A 37 -8.90 20.64 4.59
C GLU A 37 -8.25 19.50 3.81
N PHE A 38 -6.92 19.40 3.94
CA PHE A 38 -6.11 18.43 3.24
C PHE A 38 -5.52 17.46 4.25
N ARG A 39 -5.73 16.16 4.04
CA ARG A 39 -5.23 15.15 4.95
C ARG A 39 -4.80 13.89 4.22
N ILE A 40 -3.68 13.32 4.66
CA ILE A 40 -3.27 11.96 4.31
C ILE A 40 -3.33 11.13 5.59
N VAL A 41 -4.03 10.00 5.55
CA VAL A 41 -4.27 9.15 6.72
C VAL A 41 -3.95 7.70 6.40
N ILE A 42 -3.31 6.99 7.31
CA ILE A 42 -3.25 5.52 7.34
C ILE A 42 -3.77 5.10 8.72
N LYS A 43 -4.71 4.15 8.74
CA LYS A 43 -5.32 3.66 9.98
C LYS A 43 -5.13 2.15 10.07
N LEU A 44 -4.38 1.70 11.08
CA LEU A 44 -4.09 0.29 11.31
C LEU A 44 -4.61 -0.15 12.68
N LYS A 45 -4.91 -1.44 12.84
CA LYS A 45 -5.17 -2.03 14.16
C LYS A 45 -3.97 -1.81 15.08
N TYR A 46 -4.22 -1.41 16.33
CA TYR A 46 -3.17 -1.29 17.32
C TYR A 46 -2.62 -2.66 17.71
N THR A 47 -1.35 -2.88 17.36
CA THR A 47 -0.48 -3.92 17.90
C THR A 47 0.89 -3.29 18.15
N TYR A 48 1.69 -3.90 19.02
CA TYR A 48 3.05 -3.42 19.25
C TYR A 48 3.87 -3.39 17.94
N ALA A 49 3.75 -4.43 17.11
CA ALA A 49 4.44 -4.53 15.83
C ALA A 49 4.01 -3.45 14.83
N ASN A 50 2.70 -3.22 14.67
CA ASN A 50 2.22 -2.14 13.78
C ASN A 50 2.64 -0.76 14.30
N TYR A 51 2.66 -0.56 15.62
CA TYR A 51 3.09 0.72 16.19
C TYR A 51 4.58 0.97 15.93
N ALA A 52 5.42 -0.04 16.17
CA ALA A 52 6.86 0.03 15.90
C ALA A 52 7.13 0.33 14.41
N MET A 53 6.47 -0.36 13.50
CA MET A 53 6.55 -0.07 12.06
C MET A 53 6.17 1.39 11.73
N CYS A 54 5.05 1.88 12.26
CA CYS A 54 4.60 3.25 11.99
C CYS A 54 5.56 4.30 12.59
N ALA A 55 6.13 4.03 13.76
CA ALA A 55 7.14 4.89 14.39
C ALA A 55 8.41 4.95 13.54
N GLU A 56 8.87 3.81 13.04
CA GLU A 56 10.04 3.70 12.16
C GLU A 56 9.83 4.44 10.83
N ILE A 57 8.67 4.29 10.18
CA ILE A 57 8.33 5.06 8.97
C ILE A 57 8.41 6.57 9.24
N ARG A 58 7.86 7.03 10.37
CA ARG A 58 7.88 8.44 10.78
C ARG A 58 9.32 8.92 10.98
N GLU A 59 10.16 8.14 11.65
CA GLU A 59 11.56 8.48 11.90
C GLU A 59 12.36 8.59 10.60
N GLN A 60 12.25 7.58 9.72
CA GLN A 60 13.02 7.49 8.48
C GLN A 60 12.62 8.55 7.44
N LEU A 61 11.34 8.91 7.42
CA LEU A 61 10.80 9.82 6.41
C LEU A 61 10.58 11.25 6.91
N GLY A 62 10.46 11.47 8.21
CA GLY A 62 10.19 12.79 8.81
C GLY A 62 8.79 13.33 8.48
N ILE A 63 7.83 12.44 8.20
CA ILE A 63 6.44 12.74 7.83
C ILE A 63 5.47 12.00 8.74
N MET A 64 4.20 12.41 8.71
CA MET A 64 3.09 11.78 9.41
C MET A 64 3.20 11.90 10.94
N ASN A 65 2.16 12.45 11.57
CA ASN A 65 1.98 12.35 13.00
C ASN A 65 1.40 11.00 13.38
N LEU A 66 1.83 10.46 14.52
CA LEU A 66 1.39 9.17 15.03
C LEU A 66 0.49 9.35 16.25
N HIS A 67 -0.70 8.76 16.21
CA HIS A 67 -1.64 8.77 17.33
C HIS A 67 -2.18 7.36 17.59
N ILE A 68 -2.47 7.06 18.86
CA ILE A 68 -3.22 5.86 19.24
C ILE A 68 -4.60 6.32 19.70
N ARG A 69 -5.67 5.80 19.08
CA ARG A 69 -7.05 6.12 19.44
C ARG A 69 -7.95 4.91 19.25
N ARG A 70 -8.73 4.57 20.28
CA ARG A 70 -9.78 3.52 20.26
C ARG A 70 -9.29 2.18 19.66
N GLY A 71 -8.11 1.72 20.07
CA GLY A 71 -7.54 0.46 19.57
C GLY A 71 -6.95 0.52 18.16
N PHE A 72 -6.73 1.71 17.61
CA PHE A 72 -6.10 1.91 16.31
C PHE A 72 -4.87 2.82 16.41
N ILE A 73 -3.91 2.57 15.53
CA ILE A 73 -2.82 3.47 15.20
C ILE A 73 -3.30 4.32 14.03
N ILE A 74 -3.17 5.64 14.16
CA ILE A 74 -3.52 6.60 13.13
C ILE A 74 -2.26 7.36 12.79
N MET A 75 -1.73 7.10 11.59
CA MET A 75 -0.76 8.00 10.96
C MET A 75 -1.53 9.07 10.20
N VAL A 76 -1.30 10.33 10.49
CA VAL A 76 -2.00 11.46 9.86
C VAL A 76 -1.06 12.60 9.55
N GLU A 77 -1.18 13.15 8.35
CA GLU A 77 -0.56 14.43 8.01
C GLU A 77 -1.59 15.39 7.46
N ASP A 78 -1.64 16.58 8.07
CA ASP A 78 -2.50 17.71 7.70
C ASP A 78 -1.73 19.05 7.69
N HIS A 79 -0.45 19.04 8.07
CA HIS A 79 0.37 20.24 8.04
C HIS A 79 0.86 20.55 6.64
N ARG A 80 0.54 21.75 6.13
CA ARG A 80 0.82 22.20 4.76
C ARG A 80 2.24 21.88 4.27
N VAL A 81 3.25 22.18 5.08
CA VAL A 81 4.66 21.97 4.68
C VAL A 81 5.02 20.47 4.61
N ARG A 82 4.52 19.65 5.53
CA ARG A 82 4.82 18.20 5.52
C ARG A 82 4.01 17.46 4.46
N LEU A 83 2.81 17.95 4.12
CA LEU A 83 2.06 17.47 2.96
C LEU A 83 2.85 17.63 1.66
N LEU A 84 3.57 18.74 1.47
CA LEU A 84 4.45 18.92 0.32
C LEU A 84 5.56 17.86 0.27
N SER A 85 6.10 17.44 1.42
CA SER A 85 7.07 16.34 1.47
C SER A 85 6.47 15.00 1.03
N ILE A 86 5.23 14.72 1.41
CA ILE A 86 4.52 13.51 0.98
C ILE A 86 4.19 13.57 -0.52
N MET A 87 3.71 14.72 -1.00
CA MET A 87 3.46 14.97 -2.42
C MET A 87 4.74 14.76 -3.25
N ALA A 88 5.89 15.22 -2.77
CA ALA A 88 7.18 14.98 -3.43
C ALA A 88 7.56 13.49 -3.49
N ILE A 89 7.21 12.69 -2.46
CA ILE A 89 7.40 11.23 -2.49
C ILE A 89 6.49 10.60 -3.55
N ILE A 90 5.22 10.99 -3.57
CA ILE A 90 4.24 10.49 -4.54
C ILE A 90 4.64 10.88 -5.97
N ASP A 91 5.05 12.12 -6.20
CA ASP A 91 5.47 12.60 -7.53
C ASP A 91 6.73 11.90 -8.02
N LYS A 92 7.65 11.56 -7.10
CA LYS A 92 8.92 10.90 -7.43
C LYS A 92 8.74 9.44 -7.85
N HIS A 93 7.89 8.69 -7.17
CA HIS A 93 7.75 7.25 -7.40
C HIS A 93 6.48 6.90 -8.19
N GLY A 94 5.38 7.62 -7.97
CA GLY A 94 4.05 7.32 -8.48
C GLY A 94 3.21 6.49 -7.51
N LEU A 95 1.90 6.46 -7.75
CA LEU A 95 0.95 5.52 -7.13
C LEU A 95 0.54 4.49 -8.18
N LEU A 96 0.36 3.23 -7.79
CA LEU A 96 0.10 2.15 -8.73
C LEU A 96 -1.40 1.89 -8.94
N LEU A 97 -2.24 2.11 -7.92
CA LEU A 97 -3.69 1.97 -8.03
C LEU A 97 -4.31 3.20 -8.68
N THR A 98 -5.11 2.98 -9.72
CA THR A 98 -5.76 4.03 -10.50
C THR A 98 -6.65 4.94 -9.66
N HIS A 99 -7.42 4.36 -8.73
CA HIS A 99 -8.27 5.15 -7.85
C HIS A 99 -7.47 6.03 -6.89
N LYS A 100 -6.29 5.58 -6.42
CA LYS A 100 -5.39 6.37 -5.57
C LYS A 100 -4.69 7.46 -6.38
N ARG A 101 -4.27 7.18 -7.62
CA ARG A 101 -3.80 8.20 -8.57
C ARG A 101 -4.84 9.29 -8.82
N ARG A 102 -6.11 8.94 -9.03
CA ARG A 102 -7.22 9.90 -9.17
C ARG A 102 -7.41 10.73 -7.89
N GLN A 103 -7.44 10.10 -6.72
CA GLN A 103 -7.53 10.82 -5.44
C GLN A 103 -6.37 11.80 -5.28
N TYR A 104 -5.15 11.38 -5.60
CA TYR A 104 -3.97 12.24 -5.54
C TYR A 104 -4.01 13.37 -6.56
N ALA A 105 -4.43 13.12 -7.80
CA ALA A 105 -4.57 14.15 -8.82
C ALA A 105 -5.55 15.25 -8.38
N PHE A 106 -6.70 14.86 -7.84
CA PHE A 106 -7.66 15.79 -7.27
C PHE A 106 -7.10 16.54 -6.06
N PHE A 107 -6.43 15.83 -5.14
CA PHE A 107 -5.76 16.42 -3.99
C PHE A 107 -4.73 17.49 -4.39
N LYS A 108 -3.81 17.14 -5.30
CA LYS A 108 -2.75 18.01 -5.80
C LYS A 108 -3.32 19.22 -6.52
N TYR A 109 -4.35 19.03 -7.34
CA TYR A 109 -5.05 20.13 -8.01
C TYR A 109 -5.65 21.13 -7.02
N CYS A 110 -6.43 20.64 -6.05
CA CYS A 110 -7.06 21.49 -5.03
C CYS A 110 -6.00 22.21 -4.19
N TYR A 111 -4.92 21.52 -3.82
CA TYR A 111 -3.86 22.04 -2.97
C TYR A 111 -3.08 23.17 -3.65
N ASN A 112 -2.71 22.97 -4.92
CA ASN A 112 -1.88 23.92 -5.67
C ASN A 112 -2.68 25.14 -6.16
N ASN A 113 -3.92 24.93 -6.63
CA ASN A 113 -4.74 26.01 -7.19
C ASN A 113 -5.53 26.78 -6.13
N LYS A 114 -5.53 26.32 -4.87
CA LYS A 114 -6.27 26.94 -3.75
C LYS A 114 -7.74 27.20 -4.10
N ILE A 115 -8.39 26.22 -4.74
CA ILE A 115 -9.75 26.38 -5.23
C ILE A 115 -10.73 26.75 -4.12
N THR A 116 -11.77 27.49 -4.48
CA THR A 116 -12.86 27.90 -3.60
C THR A 116 -13.74 26.71 -3.20
N SER A 117 -14.54 26.90 -2.15
CA SER A 117 -15.49 25.86 -1.70
C SER A 117 -16.57 25.57 -2.76
N SER A 118 -16.99 26.56 -3.54
CA SER A 118 -17.94 26.38 -4.65
C SER A 118 -17.34 25.56 -5.79
N GLU A 119 -16.09 25.84 -6.19
CA GLU A 119 -15.37 25.05 -7.19
C GLU A 119 -15.17 23.60 -6.73
N TYR A 120 -14.80 23.39 -5.46
CA TYR A 120 -14.70 22.05 -4.89
C TYR A 120 -16.01 21.27 -5.00
N VAL A 121 -17.15 21.89 -4.64
CA VAL A 121 -18.46 21.25 -4.72
C VAL A 121 -18.79 20.90 -6.18
N HIS A 122 -18.60 21.86 -7.09
CA HIS A 122 -18.83 21.64 -8.51
C HIS A 122 -18.01 20.47 -9.07
N ILE A 123 -16.70 20.43 -8.77
CA ILE A 123 -15.83 19.33 -9.23
C ILE A 123 -16.26 17.99 -8.61
N LYS A 124 -16.66 17.98 -7.34
CA LYS A 124 -17.13 16.76 -6.68
C LYS A 124 -18.40 16.22 -7.32
N ASP A 125 -19.30 17.11 -7.77
CA ASP A 125 -20.54 16.74 -8.47
C ASP A 125 -20.27 16.15 -9.86
N LEU A 126 -19.17 16.55 -10.52
CA LEU A 126 -18.72 15.93 -11.78
C LEU A 126 -18.28 14.46 -11.59
N LYS A 127 -17.97 14.02 -10.36
CA LYS A 127 -17.55 12.66 -10.03
C LYS A 127 -16.43 12.17 -10.98
N ASN A 128 -16.70 11.17 -11.81
CA ASN A 128 -15.73 10.58 -12.74
C ASN A 128 -15.49 11.42 -14.00
N SER A 129 -16.32 12.44 -14.25
CA SER A 129 -16.25 13.29 -15.44
C SER A 129 -15.34 14.51 -15.26
N TRP A 130 -14.67 14.67 -14.11
CA TRP A 130 -13.71 15.74 -13.92
C TRP A 130 -12.51 15.57 -14.86
N PHE A 131 -12.21 16.60 -15.66
CA PHE A 131 -11.20 16.56 -16.73
C PHE A 131 -9.82 16.08 -16.26
N GLY A 132 -9.46 16.32 -14.99
CA GLY A 132 -8.21 15.86 -14.39
C GLY A 132 -8.07 14.33 -14.32
N PHE A 133 -9.13 13.57 -14.60
CA PHE A 133 -9.11 12.10 -14.66
C PHE A 133 -8.95 11.54 -16.08
N ASN A 134 -9.09 12.35 -17.13
CA ASN A 134 -9.12 11.87 -18.52
C ASN A 134 -7.83 11.16 -18.94
N SER A 135 -6.68 11.51 -18.34
CA SER A 135 -5.38 10.88 -18.59
C SER A 135 -5.01 9.77 -17.60
N ILE A 136 -5.90 9.42 -16.66
CA ILE A 136 -5.63 8.43 -15.60
C ILE A 136 -6.37 7.13 -15.88
N ASN A 137 -5.69 6.27 -16.63
CA ASN A 137 -6.11 4.91 -16.97
C ASN A 137 -5.34 3.87 -16.14
N ASP A 138 -5.87 2.65 -16.05
CA ASP A 138 -5.18 1.53 -15.42
C ASP A 138 -3.81 1.29 -16.06
N TYR A 139 -2.79 1.06 -15.22
CA TYR A 139 -1.52 0.54 -15.72
C TYR A 139 -1.69 -0.93 -16.05
N SER A 140 -1.12 -1.38 -17.17
CA SER A 140 -1.06 -2.81 -17.46
C SER A 140 -0.20 -3.53 -16.43
N SER A 141 -0.51 -4.79 -16.17
CA SER A 141 0.28 -5.62 -15.27
C SER A 141 1.75 -5.75 -15.65
N ASP A 142 2.12 -5.61 -16.93
CA ASP A 142 3.53 -5.62 -17.35
C ASP A 142 4.24 -4.31 -17.01
N LEU A 143 3.60 -3.16 -17.30
CA LEU A 143 4.14 -1.85 -16.93
C LEU A 143 4.30 -1.73 -15.40
N LEU A 144 3.39 -2.32 -14.62
CA LEU A 144 3.50 -2.34 -13.17
C LEU A 144 4.82 -2.98 -12.68
N LEU A 145 5.31 -4.01 -13.37
CA LEU A 145 6.54 -4.72 -13.03
C LEU A 145 7.81 -3.94 -13.41
N GLU A 146 7.71 -3.01 -14.36
CA GLU A 146 8.83 -2.18 -14.81
C GLU A 146 9.14 -1.04 -13.82
N PHE A 147 8.18 -0.67 -12.96
CA PHE A 147 8.42 0.36 -11.96
C PHE A 147 9.49 -0.07 -10.96
N SER A 148 10.58 0.71 -10.87
CA SER A 148 11.69 0.44 -9.95
C SER A 148 11.31 0.41 -8.46
N HIS A 149 10.12 0.88 -8.10
CA HIS A 149 9.59 0.83 -6.74
C HIS A 149 8.68 -0.38 -6.48
N TRP A 150 8.32 -1.17 -7.51
CA TRP A 150 7.43 -2.32 -7.41
C TRP A 150 7.78 -3.27 -6.25
N PRO A 151 9.05 -3.69 -6.04
CA PRO A 151 9.36 -4.68 -5.01
C PRO A 151 9.03 -4.18 -3.59
N ASN A 152 9.52 -3.00 -3.21
CA ASN A 152 9.28 -2.43 -1.87
C ASN A 152 7.84 -1.93 -1.70
N TRP A 153 7.23 -1.42 -2.78
CA TRP A 153 5.80 -1.10 -2.80
C TRP A 153 4.95 -2.32 -2.49
N LEU A 154 5.26 -3.48 -3.11
CA LEU A 154 4.53 -4.72 -2.87
C LEU A 154 4.66 -5.19 -1.42
N ILE A 155 5.81 -4.96 -0.76
CA ILE A 155 5.95 -5.24 0.68
C ILE A 155 4.95 -4.41 1.49
N GLY A 156 4.92 -3.09 1.28
CA GLY A 156 4.00 -2.21 2.01
C GLY A 156 2.53 -2.50 1.71
N PHE A 157 2.22 -2.83 0.45
CA PHE A 157 0.88 -3.21 0.03
C PHE A 157 0.44 -4.54 0.66
N THR A 158 1.36 -5.49 0.81
CA THR A 158 1.09 -6.78 1.48
C THR A 158 0.90 -6.63 2.99
N GLU A 159 1.59 -5.67 3.61
CA GLU A 159 1.39 -5.35 5.03
C GLU A 159 -0.08 -4.95 5.30
N ALA A 160 -0.70 -4.21 4.38
CA ALA A 160 -2.12 -3.87 4.42
C ALA A 160 -3.04 -5.04 3.97
N GLU A 161 -2.84 -5.55 2.76
CA GLU A 161 -3.87 -6.36 2.05
C GLU A 161 -3.59 -7.88 2.01
N GLY A 162 -2.37 -8.33 2.37
CA GLY A 162 -1.99 -9.73 2.27
C GLY A 162 -2.44 -10.58 3.48
N CYS A 163 -2.68 -11.89 3.28
CA CYS A 163 -2.73 -12.89 4.36
C CYS A 163 -1.73 -14.01 4.13
N PHE A 164 -0.90 -14.27 5.15
CA PHE A 164 -0.22 -15.54 5.33
C PHE A 164 -1.02 -16.40 6.29
N CYS A 165 -1.63 -17.46 5.78
CA CYS A 165 -2.67 -18.20 6.47
C CYS A 165 -2.21 -19.66 6.68
N ILE A 166 -2.12 -20.13 7.93
CA ILE A 166 -2.01 -21.55 8.29
C ILE A 166 -3.42 -22.03 8.66
N ARG A 167 -3.96 -23.00 7.93
CA ARG A 167 -5.33 -23.49 8.11
C ARG A 167 -5.40 -24.55 9.20
N SER A 168 -6.62 -24.80 9.70
CA SER A 168 -6.89 -25.80 10.74
C SER A 168 -6.43 -27.21 10.35
N ASN A 169 -6.50 -27.57 9.07
CA ASN A 169 -6.00 -28.84 8.54
C ASN A 169 -4.48 -28.87 8.30
N GLY A 170 -3.73 -27.87 8.78
CA GLY A 170 -2.28 -27.76 8.58
C GLY A 170 -1.85 -27.42 7.15
N SER A 171 -2.77 -27.04 6.26
CA SER A 171 -2.43 -26.50 4.95
C SER A 171 -2.07 -25.01 5.03
N HIS A 172 -1.31 -24.55 4.04
CA HIS A 172 -0.81 -23.19 3.95
C HIS A 172 -1.45 -22.50 2.75
N SER A 173 -1.83 -21.24 2.91
CA SER A 173 -2.29 -20.41 1.80
C SER A 173 -1.77 -18.98 1.92
N PHE A 174 -1.52 -18.36 0.77
CA PHE A 174 -1.34 -16.92 0.65
C PHE A 174 -2.51 -16.34 -0.13
N SER A 175 -3.08 -15.25 0.36
CA SER A 175 -4.13 -14.50 -0.34
C SER A 175 -3.88 -13.00 -0.28
N ILE A 176 -4.38 -12.29 -1.28
CA ILE A 176 -4.38 -10.82 -1.33
C ILE A 176 -5.58 -10.35 -2.15
N SER A 177 -6.17 -9.23 -1.76
CA SER A 177 -7.37 -8.68 -2.40
C SER A 177 -7.27 -7.17 -2.58
N GLN A 178 -7.99 -6.63 -3.57
CA GLN A 178 -8.09 -5.18 -3.75
C GLN A 178 -9.35 -4.82 -4.53
N LYS A 179 -10.03 -3.74 -4.12
CA LYS A 179 -11.11 -3.14 -4.91
C LYS A 179 -10.53 -2.41 -6.12
N GLY A 180 -11.00 -2.76 -7.33
CA GLY A 180 -10.52 -2.15 -8.57
C GLY A 180 -9.02 -2.35 -8.83
N GLY A 181 -8.44 -3.45 -8.33
CA GLY A 181 -7.00 -3.74 -8.41
C GLY A 181 -6.65 -4.91 -9.32
N TYR A 182 -7.44 -5.19 -10.37
CA TYR A 182 -7.24 -6.36 -11.23
C TYR A 182 -5.82 -6.44 -11.82
N GLU A 183 -5.33 -5.34 -12.40
CA GLU A 183 -3.99 -5.28 -12.99
C GLU A 183 -2.88 -5.45 -11.93
N VAL A 184 -3.06 -4.85 -10.75
CA VAL A 184 -2.13 -5.03 -9.62
C VAL A 184 -2.09 -6.48 -9.17
N LEU A 185 -3.24 -7.13 -8.98
CA LEU A 185 -3.29 -8.55 -8.61
C LEU A 185 -2.72 -9.44 -9.72
N THR A 186 -2.86 -9.05 -10.98
CA THR A 186 -2.25 -9.75 -12.13
C THR A 186 -0.72 -9.58 -12.15
N ALA A 187 -0.21 -8.40 -11.81
CA ALA A 187 1.23 -8.17 -11.63
C ALA A 187 1.79 -8.97 -10.44
N ILE A 188 1.05 -9.08 -9.32
CA ILE A 188 1.41 -9.94 -8.18
C ILE A 188 1.43 -11.41 -8.59
N LYS A 189 0.42 -11.86 -9.34
CA LYS A 189 0.36 -13.21 -9.93
C LYS A 189 1.60 -13.51 -10.77
N LYS A 190 2.02 -12.58 -11.63
CA LYS A 190 3.24 -12.69 -12.46
C LYS A 190 4.50 -12.72 -11.59
N THR A 191 4.61 -11.82 -10.61
CA THR A 191 5.74 -11.73 -9.67
C THR A 191 6.01 -13.06 -8.96
N PHE A 192 4.96 -13.71 -8.46
CA PHE A 192 5.09 -14.97 -7.71
C PHE A 192 4.90 -16.23 -8.56
N LYS A 193 4.65 -16.08 -9.87
CA LYS A 193 4.31 -17.18 -10.79
C LYS A 193 3.12 -18.02 -10.28
N ILE A 194 2.08 -17.35 -9.77
CA ILE A 194 0.88 -18.00 -9.26
C ILE A 194 0.05 -18.53 -10.45
N PRO A 195 -0.28 -19.83 -10.52
CA PRO A 195 -1.05 -20.38 -11.64
C PRO A 195 -2.54 -20.00 -11.56
N ASN A 196 -3.08 -19.84 -10.35
CA ASN A 196 -4.47 -19.49 -10.08
C ASN A 196 -4.89 -18.19 -10.79
N LYS A 197 -6.09 -18.16 -11.36
CA LYS A 197 -6.66 -16.93 -11.96
C LYS A 197 -6.94 -15.89 -10.87
N VAL A 198 -6.80 -14.61 -11.21
CA VAL A 198 -7.37 -13.53 -10.40
C VAL A 198 -8.88 -13.67 -10.47
N ARG A 199 -9.53 -13.82 -9.32
CA ARG A 199 -10.99 -13.97 -9.21
C ARG A 199 -11.61 -12.62 -8.86
N SER A 200 -12.89 -12.46 -9.18
CA SER A 200 -13.67 -11.30 -8.78
C SER A 200 -14.91 -11.73 -8.01
N THR A 201 -15.32 -10.87 -7.09
CA THR A 201 -16.69 -10.82 -6.57
C THR A 201 -17.33 -9.52 -7.05
N SER A 202 -18.59 -9.26 -6.70
CA SER A 202 -19.24 -7.97 -7.00
C SER A 202 -18.53 -6.75 -6.39
N ARG A 203 -17.62 -6.94 -5.42
CA ARG A 203 -17.00 -5.85 -4.64
C ARG A 203 -15.49 -5.74 -4.76
N LEU A 204 -14.79 -6.85 -5.01
CA LEU A 204 -13.33 -6.91 -4.97
C LEU A 204 -12.76 -7.95 -5.93
N TYR A 205 -11.51 -7.74 -6.33
CA TYR A 205 -10.68 -8.78 -6.93
C TYR A 205 -9.86 -9.45 -5.83
N PHE A 206 -9.57 -10.73 -6.01
CA PHE A 206 -8.74 -11.49 -5.08
C PHE A 206 -7.91 -12.55 -5.79
N LEU A 207 -6.73 -12.79 -5.24
CA LEU A 207 -5.78 -13.80 -5.68
C LEU A 207 -5.44 -14.67 -4.48
N GLU A 208 -5.44 -15.98 -4.68
CA GLU A 208 -5.15 -16.95 -3.62
C GLU A 208 -4.38 -18.13 -4.21
N THR A 209 -3.42 -18.65 -3.44
CA THR A 209 -2.67 -19.84 -3.80
C THR A 209 -2.36 -20.71 -2.59
N TYR A 210 -2.22 -22.01 -2.85
CA TYR A 210 -1.91 -23.07 -1.90
C TYR A 210 -0.70 -23.89 -2.35
N ALA A 211 -0.19 -23.63 -3.56
CA ALA A 211 0.82 -24.46 -4.20
C ALA A 211 2.17 -24.30 -3.48
N GLY A 212 2.70 -25.38 -2.90
CA GLY A 212 3.89 -25.32 -2.04
C GLY A 212 5.14 -24.69 -2.69
N VAL A 213 5.34 -24.90 -4.00
CA VAL A 213 6.42 -24.25 -4.77
C VAL A 213 6.21 -22.73 -4.83
N VAL A 214 4.99 -22.29 -5.10
CA VAL A 214 4.63 -20.86 -5.18
C VAL A 214 4.73 -20.20 -3.81
N LEU A 215 4.28 -20.88 -2.74
CA LEU A 215 4.43 -20.39 -1.37
C LEU A 215 5.90 -20.24 -0.97
N GLN A 216 6.79 -21.10 -1.48
CA GLN A 216 8.23 -20.92 -1.29
C GLN A 216 8.75 -19.70 -2.05
N ASN A 217 8.33 -19.46 -3.29
CA ASN A 217 8.72 -18.28 -4.06
C ASN A 217 8.30 -16.99 -3.34
N ILE A 218 7.07 -16.97 -2.83
CA ILE A 218 6.55 -15.91 -1.96
C ILE A 218 7.48 -15.73 -0.75
N CYS A 219 7.80 -16.81 -0.02
CA CYS A 219 8.67 -16.72 1.14
C CYS A 219 10.06 -16.18 0.80
N ASN A 220 10.64 -16.62 -0.32
CA ASN A 220 11.95 -16.18 -0.78
C ASN A 220 11.97 -14.68 -1.12
N PHE A 221 10.90 -14.18 -1.75
CA PHE A 221 10.74 -12.75 -2.03
C PHE A 221 10.73 -11.91 -0.75
N TYR A 222 9.88 -12.25 0.22
CA TYR A 222 9.76 -11.48 1.47
C TYR A 222 10.96 -11.61 2.42
N SER A 223 11.82 -12.62 2.23
CA SER A 223 13.11 -12.73 2.94
C SER A 223 14.31 -12.28 2.11
N SER A 224 14.11 -11.74 0.91
CA SER A 224 15.20 -11.28 0.06
C SER A 224 15.92 -10.10 0.72
N PRO A 225 17.27 -10.08 0.76
CA PRO A 225 18.03 -8.94 1.29
C PRO A 225 17.94 -7.69 0.41
N HIS A 226 17.35 -7.81 -0.78
CA HIS A 226 17.19 -6.69 -1.73
C HIS A 226 15.90 -5.89 -1.52
N VAL A 227 15.02 -6.31 -0.61
CA VAL A 227 13.80 -5.58 -0.22
C VAL A 227 13.85 -5.24 1.26
N ILE A 228 13.03 -4.28 1.67
CA ILE A 228 12.95 -3.82 3.06
C ILE A 228 12.41 -4.87 4.03
N GLY A 229 11.68 -5.87 3.52
CA GLY A 229 10.99 -6.88 4.32
C GLY A 229 9.74 -6.35 5.02
N LEU A 230 8.85 -7.26 5.43
CA LEU A 230 7.65 -6.89 6.22
C LEU A 230 8.10 -6.34 7.58
N LEU A 231 7.36 -5.38 8.14
CA LEU A 231 7.79 -4.64 9.32
C LEU A 231 6.78 -4.71 10.49
N GLY A 232 5.49 -4.87 10.20
CA GLY A 232 4.42 -4.80 11.20
C GLY A 232 3.94 -6.18 11.68
N GLU A 233 2.65 -6.26 12.04
CA GLU A 233 1.98 -7.51 12.43
C GLU A 233 2.07 -8.56 11.30
N LYS A 234 2.13 -8.13 10.02
CA LYS A 234 2.30 -9.06 8.89
C LYS A 234 3.65 -9.76 8.93
N GLN A 235 4.70 -9.12 9.44
CA GLN A 235 6.00 -9.75 9.62
C GLN A 235 5.91 -10.95 10.57
N ILE A 236 5.20 -10.80 11.69
CA ILE A 236 4.99 -11.88 12.66
C ILE A 236 4.20 -13.01 12.03
N GLN A 237 3.11 -12.67 11.32
CA GLN A 237 2.29 -13.64 10.59
C GLN A 237 3.12 -14.44 9.58
N TYR A 238 3.93 -13.74 8.78
CA TYR A 238 4.82 -14.32 7.78
C TYR A 238 5.89 -15.23 8.41
N LYS A 239 6.55 -14.81 9.49
CA LYS A 239 7.57 -15.62 10.18
C LYS A 239 6.98 -16.94 10.67
N THR A 240 5.83 -16.90 11.33
CA THR A 240 5.11 -18.10 11.80
C THR A 240 4.70 -19.00 10.63
N PHE A 241 4.18 -18.40 9.56
CA PHE A 241 3.82 -19.10 8.33
C PHE A 241 5.02 -19.84 7.71
N LYS A 242 6.16 -19.15 7.54
CA LYS A 242 7.38 -19.69 6.94
C LYS A 242 7.93 -20.87 7.75
N MET A 243 8.05 -20.72 9.07
CA MET A 243 8.53 -21.80 9.95
C MET A 243 7.63 -23.05 9.85
N SER A 244 6.31 -22.85 9.84
CA SER A 244 5.34 -23.93 9.71
C SER A 244 5.45 -24.63 8.34
N LEU A 245 5.60 -23.86 7.26
CA LEU A 245 5.77 -24.40 5.91
C LEU A 245 7.06 -25.22 5.77
N GLU A 246 8.16 -24.75 6.36
CA GLU A 246 9.45 -25.47 6.37
C GLU A 246 9.39 -26.76 7.19
N LYS A 247 8.70 -26.76 8.33
CA LYS A 247 8.49 -27.97 9.13
C LYS A 247 7.71 -29.03 8.35
N LYS A 248 6.65 -28.64 7.64
CA LYS A 248 5.85 -29.56 6.82
C LYS A 248 6.69 -30.21 5.72
N LYS A 249 7.50 -29.44 5.00
CA LYS A 249 8.41 -29.98 3.97
C LYS A 249 9.42 -30.99 4.49
N LYS A 250 9.81 -30.91 5.77
CA LYS A 250 10.70 -31.90 6.39
C LYS A 250 9.98 -33.19 6.76
N LEU A 251 8.67 -33.14 7.01
CA LEU A 251 7.85 -34.33 7.31
C LEU A 251 7.43 -35.07 6.03
N ASP A 252 7.31 -34.35 4.92
CA ASP A 252 6.92 -34.91 3.61
C ASP A 252 8.13 -35.49 2.82
N LYS A 253 9.35 -35.47 3.40
CA LYS A 253 10.59 -36.03 2.83
C LYS A 253 11.00 -37.28 3.60
#